data_AF-A0A2V8C3V1-F1
#
_entry.id   AF-A0A2V8C3V1-F1
#
_cell.length_a   1.000
_cell.length_b   1.000
_cell.length_c   1.000
_cell.angle_alpha   90.00
_cell.angle_beta   90.00
_cell.angle_gamma   90.00
#
_symmetry.space_group_name_H-M   'P 1'
#
loop_
_entity.id
_entity.type
_entity.pdbx_description
1 polymer ?
#
loop_
_entity_poly.entity_id
_entity_poly.type
_entity_poly.pdbx_seq_one_letter_code
_entity_poly.pdbx_strand_id
1 'polypeptide(L)'
;LKDLGRRVEILGLEYANRSGRTTVYDAVPATAIRLWSRGWFTRGRGVAVKTLEMYVRFLAAIMREKRDIVWCHNLELGGLVPVLAILRACGRIRQIIWDQHELPADSLLRNRAYKALYLWLTARCDRVVMANRERRDLVAAWSGGSVGERVDVLENLPDSQFATLPV
;
A
#
# COMPACT_ATOMS: atom_id res chain seq x y z
N LEU A 1 -10.93 11.78 -7.71
CA LEU A 1 -9.48 11.98 -8.03
C LEU A 1 -9.28 12.35 -9.50
N LYS A 2 -9.80 11.56 -10.45
CA LYS A 2 -9.79 11.89 -11.88
C LYS A 2 -10.39 13.28 -12.17
N ASP A 3 -11.48 13.59 -11.48
CA ASP A 3 -12.25 14.84 -11.55
C ASP A 3 -11.44 16.05 -11.06
N LEU A 4 -10.39 15.79 -10.27
CA LEU A 4 -9.39 16.78 -9.83
C LEU A 4 -8.21 16.87 -10.83
N GLY A 5 -8.40 16.44 -12.08
CA GLY A 5 -7.40 16.42 -13.14
C GLY A 5 -6.24 15.43 -12.93
N ARG A 6 -6.35 14.47 -11.99
CA ARG A 6 -5.25 13.55 -11.67
C ARG A 6 -5.30 12.27 -12.50
N ARG A 7 -4.19 11.93 -13.17
CA ARG A 7 -4.01 10.63 -13.83
C ARG A 7 -3.75 9.54 -12.80
N VAL A 8 -4.78 8.76 -12.48
CA VAL A 8 -4.71 7.59 -11.60
C VAL A 8 -4.45 6.32 -12.42
N GLU A 9 -3.67 5.39 -11.88
CA GLU A 9 -3.55 4.00 -12.37
C GLU A 9 -3.28 3.09 -11.18
N ILE A 10 -3.92 1.93 -11.17
CA ILE A 10 -3.71 0.88 -10.17
C ILE A 10 -2.63 -0.08 -10.69
N LEU A 11 -1.69 -0.46 -9.84
CA LEU A 11 -0.68 -1.47 -10.12
C LEU A 11 -0.84 -2.61 -9.12
N GLY A 12 -1.06 -3.83 -9.59
CA GLY A 12 -1.42 -4.95 -8.73
C GLY A 12 -0.97 -6.32 -9.20
N LEU A 13 -1.23 -7.33 -8.37
CA LEU A 13 -1.07 -8.74 -8.70
C LEU A 13 -2.44 -9.39 -8.80
N GLU A 14 -2.71 -10.12 -9.89
CA GLU A 14 -3.92 -10.94 -9.99
C GLU A 14 -3.74 -12.30 -9.30
N TYR A 15 -4.83 -12.87 -8.79
CA TYR A 15 -4.84 -14.24 -8.24
C TYR A 15 -4.49 -15.28 -9.32
N ALA A 16 -5.05 -15.12 -10.53
CA ALA A 16 -4.77 -15.97 -11.70
C ALA A 16 -3.32 -15.82 -12.24
N ASN A 17 -2.53 -14.91 -11.66
CA ASN A 17 -1.14 -14.66 -11.98
C ASN A 17 -0.86 -14.26 -13.45
N ARG A 18 -1.82 -13.59 -14.09
CA ARG A 18 -1.68 -13.07 -15.44
C ARG A 18 -1.11 -11.65 -15.40
N SER A 19 -0.48 -11.25 -16.50
CA SER A 19 -0.13 -9.85 -16.77
C SER A 19 -1.09 -9.30 -17.80
N GLY A 20 -1.60 -8.09 -17.59
CA GLY A 20 -2.56 -7.47 -18.47
C GLY A 20 -2.77 -6.00 -18.12
N ARG A 21 -3.56 -5.33 -18.95
CA ARG A 21 -4.14 -4.02 -18.67
C ARG A 21 -5.65 -4.15 -18.76
N THR A 22 -6.35 -3.57 -17.80
CA THR A 22 -7.81 -3.53 -17.75
C THR A 22 -8.24 -2.17 -17.22
N THR A 23 -9.55 -1.93 -17.17
CA THR A 23 -10.16 -0.79 -16.48
C THR A 23 -11.07 -1.30 -15.39
N VAL A 24 -10.83 -0.88 -14.16
CA VAL A 24 -11.70 -1.12 -12.99
C VAL A 24 -12.40 0.19 -12.61
N TYR A 25 -13.42 0.15 -11.74
CA TYR A 25 -14.07 1.28 -11.05
C TYR A 25 -13.98 2.65 -11.75
N ASP A 26 -15.06 3.09 -12.41
CA ASP A 26 -15.12 4.37 -13.13
C ASP A 26 -13.99 4.55 -14.15
N ALA A 27 -13.71 3.48 -14.90
CA ALA A 27 -12.69 3.39 -15.93
C ALA A 27 -11.25 3.73 -15.48
N VAL A 28 -10.90 3.52 -14.20
CA VAL A 28 -9.51 3.66 -13.71
C VAL A 28 -8.65 2.56 -14.35
N PRO A 29 -7.57 2.92 -15.07
CA PRO A 29 -6.65 1.93 -15.62
C PRO A 29 -6.01 1.09 -14.51
N ALA A 30 -5.95 -0.22 -14.69
CA ALA A 30 -5.26 -1.15 -13.82
C ALA A 30 -4.28 -2.01 -14.63
N THR A 31 -3.02 -2.06 -14.19
CA THR A 31 -1.97 -2.92 -14.76
C THR A 31 -1.70 -4.09 -13.81
N ALA A 32 -1.89 -5.32 -14.30
CA ALA A 32 -1.60 -6.56 -13.57
C ALA A 32 -0.18 -7.07 -13.87
N ILE A 33 0.52 -7.53 -12.83
CA ILE A 33 1.92 -8.02 -12.87
C ILE A 33 2.00 -9.53 -12.54
N ARG A 34 2.83 -10.29 -13.30
CA ARG A 34 2.81 -11.77 -13.44
C ARG A 34 3.61 -12.62 -12.41
N LEU A 35 4.48 -12.08 -11.54
CA LEU A 35 5.41 -12.84 -10.66
C LEU A 35 5.88 -14.24 -11.16
N TRP A 36 7.06 -14.30 -11.81
CA TRP A 36 7.65 -15.54 -12.31
C TRP A 36 7.83 -16.62 -11.22
N SER A 37 8.16 -16.20 -10.00
CA SER A 37 8.34 -17.08 -8.83
C SER A 37 7.11 -17.93 -8.46
N ARG A 38 5.90 -17.52 -8.86
CA ARG A 38 4.68 -18.35 -8.70
C ARG A 38 4.63 -19.55 -9.65
N GLY A 39 5.48 -19.59 -10.69
CA GLY A 39 5.68 -20.78 -11.53
C GLY A 39 6.57 -21.85 -10.88
N TRP A 40 7.42 -21.48 -9.92
CA TRP A 40 8.33 -22.41 -9.22
C TRP A 40 7.84 -22.80 -7.83
N PHE A 41 7.13 -21.90 -7.14
CA PHE A 41 6.67 -22.13 -5.77
C PHE A 41 5.14 -22.20 -5.68
N THR A 42 4.62 -23.27 -5.08
CA THR A 42 3.19 -23.43 -4.76
C THR A 42 2.65 -22.33 -3.83
N ARG A 43 1.32 -22.23 -3.68
CA ARG A 43 0.67 -21.27 -2.77
C ARG A 43 1.22 -21.44 -1.34
N GLY A 44 1.51 -20.33 -0.66
CA GLY A 44 2.12 -20.32 0.68
C GLY A 44 3.62 -20.61 0.74
N ARG A 45 4.25 -21.19 -0.29
CA ARG A 45 5.71 -21.42 -0.32
C ARG A 45 6.45 -20.28 -1.04
N GLY A 46 7.70 -20.03 -0.67
CA GLY A 46 8.56 -19.03 -1.31
C GLY A 46 8.07 -17.58 -1.13
N VAL A 47 7.35 -17.26 -0.04
CA VAL A 47 6.73 -15.95 0.19
C VAL A 47 7.76 -14.82 0.11
N ALA A 48 8.90 -14.94 0.78
CA ALA A 48 9.96 -13.92 0.74
C ALA A 48 10.47 -13.64 -0.70
N VAL A 49 10.65 -14.69 -1.52
CA VAL A 49 11.07 -14.56 -2.93
C VAL A 49 9.98 -13.89 -3.76
N LYS A 50 8.71 -14.26 -3.56
CA LYS A 50 7.55 -13.65 -4.23
C LYS A 50 7.39 -12.17 -3.88
N THR A 51 7.55 -11.82 -2.60
CA THR A 51 7.50 -10.44 -2.11
C THR A 51 8.65 -9.61 -2.66
N LEU A 52 9.88 -10.14 -2.68
CA LEU A 52 11.02 -9.45 -3.28
C LEU A 52 10.83 -9.24 -4.79
N GLU A 53 10.36 -10.25 -5.52
CA GLU A 53 10.06 -10.11 -6.96
C GLU A 53 8.94 -9.08 -7.21
N MET A 54 7.90 -9.08 -6.37
CA MET A 54 6.83 -8.07 -6.41
C MET A 54 7.40 -6.66 -6.24
N TYR A 55 8.23 -6.43 -5.22
CA TYR A 55 8.83 -5.14 -4.97
C TYR A 55 9.69 -4.67 -6.14
N VAL A 56 10.59 -5.52 -6.67
CA VAL A 56 11.45 -5.19 -7.82
C VAL A 56 10.60 -4.84 -9.05
N ARG A 57 9.55 -5.61 -9.33
CA ARG A 57 8.64 -5.36 -10.47
C ARG A 57 7.82 -4.09 -10.28
N PHE A 58 7.36 -3.79 -9.07
CA PHE A 58 6.61 -2.56 -8.77
C PHE A 58 7.50 -1.33 -8.88
N LEU A 59 8.71 -1.36 -8.32
CA LEU A 59 9.71 -0.29 -8.44
C LEU A 59 10.07 -0.03 -9.91
N ALA A 60 10.31 -1.09 -10.70
CA ALA A 60 10.58 -0.95 -12.14
C ALA A 60 9.42 -0.26 -12.89
N ALA A 61 8.16 -0.60 -12.57
CA ALA A 61 7.00 0.04 -13.15
C ALA A 61 6.87 1.52 -12.73
N ILE A 62 7.00 1.83 -11.43
CA ILE A 62 6.97 3.20 -10.89
C ILE A 62 8.02 4.08 -11.58
N MET A 63 9.25 3.57 -11.72
CA MET A 63 10.37 4.29 -12.33
C MET A 63 10.20 4.49 -13.84
N ARG A 64 9.68 3.49 -14.57
CA ARG A 64 9.39 3.60 -16.00
C ARG A 64 8.29 4.61 -16.30
N GLU A 65 7.24 4.60 -15.48
CA GLU A 65 6.03 5.39 -15.66
C GLU A 65 6.09 6.79 -15.01
N LYS A 66 7.22 7.14 -14.38
CA LYS A 66 7.54 8.47 -13.79
C LYS A 66 6.40 9.06 -12.93
N ARG A 67 5.91 8.30 -11.95
CA ARG A 67 4.76 8.70 -11.12
C ARG A 67 5.17 9.66 -10.00
N ASP A 68 4.48 10.80 -9.89
CA ASP A 68 4.68 11.78 -8.81
C ASP A 68 4.30 11.25 -7.42
N ILE A 69 3.22 10.46 -7.34
CA ILE A 69 2.66 9.99 -6.07
C ILE A 69 2.59 8.47 -6.11
N VAL A 70 3.07 7.82 -5.06
CA VAL A 70 2.95 6.38 -4.86
C VAL A 70 2.05 6.13 -3.65
N TRP A 71 0.89 5.51 -3.90
CA TRP A 71 -0.06 5.10 -2.87
C TRP A 71 0.10 3.59 -2.65
N CYS A 72 0.73 3.21 -1.55
CA CYS A 72 0.87 1.82 -1.14
C CYS A 72 -0.40 1.38 -0.41
N HIS A 73 -1.14 0.43 -0.97
CA HIS A 73 -2.37 -0.08 -0.39
C HIS A 73 -2.14 -1.46 0.25
N ASN A 74 -2.26 -1.53 1.59
CA ASN A 74 -1.96 -2.64 2.52
C ASN A 74 -0.63 -2.57 3.30
N LEU A 75 -0.53 -3.36 4.37
CA LEU A 75 0.64 -3.41 5.25
C LEU A 75 1.85 -4.08 4.60
N GLU A 76 1.63 -5.07 3.73
CA GLU A 76 2.69 -5.80 3.03
C GLU A 76 3.54 -4.88 2.16
N LEU A 77 2.94 -3.87 1.53
CA LEU A 77 3.69 -2.87 0.75
C LEU A 77 4.55 -1.93 1.61
N GLY A 78 4.46 -2.00 2.95
CA GLY A 78 5.35 -1.27 3.86
C GLY A 78 6.84 -1.54 3.60
N GLY A 79 7.22 -2.72 3.10
CA GLY A 79 8.60 -3.03 2.74
C GLY A 79 9.15 -2.24 1.53
N LEU A 80 8.30 -1.55 0.75
CA LEU A 80 8.74 -0.62 -0.30
C LEU A 80 9.10 0.77 0.23
N VAL A 81 8.53 1.18 1.37
CA VAL A 81 8.70 2.54 1.93
C VAL A 81 10.17 2.98 2.08
N PRO A 82 11.14 2.14 2.50
CA PRO A 82 12.55 2.53 2.52
C PRO A 82 13.07 2.99 1.16
N VAL A 83 12.75 2.24 0.09
CA VAL A 83 13.21 2.53 -1.27
C VAL A 83 12.46 3.71 -1.86
N LEU A 84 11.15 3.80 -1.62
CA LEU A 84 10.34 4.96 -2.03
C LEU A 84 10.83 6.25 -1.35
N ALA A 85 11.23 6.21 -0.07
CA ALA A 85 11.78 7.36 0.63
C ALA A 85 13.11 7.84 0.01
N ILE A 86 13.97 6.91 -0.45
CA ILE A 86 15.17 7.25 -1.22
C ILE A 86 14.78 7.88 -2.57
N LEU A 87 13.82 7.29 -3.30
CA LEU A 87 13.34 7.85 -4.56
C LEU A 87 12.73 9.26 -4.40
N ARG A 88 12.06 9.54 -3.27
CA ARG A 88 11.55 10.88 -2.93
C ARG A 88 12.70 11.85 -2.63
N ALA A 89 13.69 11.43 -1.84
CA ALA A 89 14.88 12.24 -1.57
C ALA A 89 15.69 12.56 -2.85
N CYS A 90 15.70 11.66 -3.84
CA CYS A 90 16.28 11.88 -5.16
C CYS A 90 15.36 12.64 -6.14
N GLY A 91 14.20 13.16 -5.70
CA GLY A 91 13.25 13.89 -6.54
C GLY A 91 12.58 13.06 -7.66
N ARG A 92 12.63 11.73 -7.59
CA ARG A 92 12.04 10.83 -8.59
C ARG A 92 10.55 10.58 -8.38
N ILE A 93 10.10 10.70 -7.13
CA ILE A 93 8.69 10.81 -6.74
C ILE A 93 8.56 12.01 -5.80
N ARG A 94 7.35 12.57 -5.66
CA ARG A 94 7.04 13.68 -4.75
C ARG A 94 6.47 13.20 -3.43
N GLN A 95 5.57 12.22 -3.44
CA GLN A 95 4.83 11.79 -2.25
C GLN A 95 4.65 10.28 -2.14
N ILE A 96 4.60 9.82 -0.89
CA ILE A 96 4.35 8.45 -0.45
C ILE A 96 3.11 8.48 0.46
N ILE A 97 2.04 7.81 0.04
CA ILE A 97 0.83 7.59 0.83
C ILE A 97 0.81 6.12 1.21
N TRP A 98 0.55 5.78 2.48
CA TRP A 98 0.44 4.39 2.93
C TRP A 98 -0.92 4.12 3.55
N ASP A 99 -1.69 3.23 2.92
CA ASP A 99 -3.06 2.89 3.27
C ASP A 99 -3.13 1.61 4.11
N GLN A 100 -3.84 1.67 5.22
CA GLN A 100 -3.89 0.59 6.21
C GLN A 100 -5.34 0.21 6.54
N HIS A 101 -5.77 -0.87 5.89
CA HIS A 101 -7.09 -1.49 6.06
C HIS A 101 -7.11 -2.51 7.20
N GLU A 102 -5.95 -3.02 7.61
CA GLU A 102 -5.80 -4.08 8.62
C GLU A 102 -4.88 -3.63 9.75
N LEU A 103 -5.03 -4.25 10.92
CA LEU A 103 -4.01 -4.18 11.97
C LEU A 103 -3.02 -5.34 11.79
N PRO A 104 -1.73 -5.13 12.11
CA PRO A 104 -0.79 -6.24 12.26
C PRO A 104 -1.30 -7.25 13.29
N ALA A 105 -0.98 -8.54 13.11
CA ALA A 105 -1.38 -9.59 14.07
C ALA A 105 -0.83 -9.34 15.48
N ASP A 106 -1.55 -9.78 16.52
CA ASP A 106 -1.23 -9.56 17.95
C ASP A 106 0.19 -9.97 18.39
N SER A 107 0.80 -10.94 17.70
CA SER A 107 2.21 -11.31 17.89
C SER A 107 3.17 -10.18 17.51
N LEU A 108 2.88 -9.49 16.39
CA LEU A 108 3.60 -8.29 15.94
C LEU A 108 3.27 -7.08 16.82
N LEU A 109 2.00 -6.91 17.23
CA LEU A 109 1.57 -5.83 18.14
C LEU A 109 2.22 -5.90 19.53
N ARG A 110 2.74 -7.07 19.95
CA ARG A 110 3.50 -7.21 21.21
C ARG A 110 5.00 -7.02 21.03
N ASN A 111 5.52 -7.06 19.81
CA ASN A 111 6.95 -6.94 19.51
C ASN A 111 7.38 -5.46 19.45
N ARG A 112 8.23 -5.03 20.39
CA ARG A 112 8.76 -3.65 20.45
C ARG A 112 9.60 -3.27 19.22
N ALA A 113 10.38 -4.20 18.67
CA ALA A 113 11.17 -3.96 17.47
C ALA A 113 10.27 -3.80 16.24
N TYR A 114 9.18 -4.58 16.15
CA TYR A 114 8.15 -4.39 15.12
C TYR A 114 7.50 -3.00 15.23
N LYS A 115 7.10 -2.57 16.43
CA LYS A 115 6.56 -1.20 16.63
C LYS A 115 7.55 -0.12 16.21
N ALA A 116 8.81 -0.24 16.60
CA ALA A 116 9.85 0.71 16.21
C ALA A 116 10.03 0.77 14.68
N LEU A 117 10.07 -0.39 14.00
CA LEU A 117 10.12 -0.47 12.54
C LEU A 117 8.86 0.13 11.90
N TYR A 118 7.67 -0.21 12.38
CA TYR A 118 6.40 0.31 11.89
C TYR A 118 6.36 1.84 12.00
N LEU A 119 6.71 2.42 13.15
CA LEU A 119 6.77 3.85 13.37
C LEU A 119 7.82 4.54 12.48
N TRP A 120 8.96 3.89 12.27
CA TRP A 120 10.03 4.35 11.36
C TRP A 120 9.57 4.36 9.89
N LEU A 121 8.69 3.43 9.49
CA LEU A 121 8.07 3.38 8.16
C LEU A 121 6.97 4.45 8.03
N THR A 122 6.06 4.59 9.00
CA THR A 122 5.02 5.62 8.97
C THR A 122 5.60 7.03 8.95
N ALA A 123 6.68 7.29 9.71
CA ALA A 123 7.38 8.58 9.72
C ALA A 123 8.08 8.93 8.39
N ARG A 124 8.22 7.95 7.46
CA ARG A 124 8.74 8.18 6.10
C ARG A 124 7.65 8.45 5.07
N CYS A 125 6.40 8.13 5.37
CA CYS A 125 5.27 8.44 4.52
C CYS A 125 4.88 9.91 4.69
N ASP A 126 4.43 10.56 3.61
CA ASP A 126 3.90 11.92 3.68
C ASP A 126 2.52 11.92 4.34
N ARG A 127 1.72 10.89 4.04
CA ARG A 127 0.44 10.57 4.68
C ARG A 127 0.30 9.07 4.94
N VAL A 128 -0.40 8.74 6.02
CA VAL A 128 -0.86 7.38 6.34
C VAL A 128 -2.38 7.42 6.42
N VAL A 129 -3.06 6.64 5.59
CA VAL A 129 -4.52 6.52 5.64
C VAL A 129 -4.87 5.30 6.48
N MET A 130 -5.82 5.44 7.41
CA MET A 130 -6.31 4.35 8.24
C MET A 130 -7.82 4.20 8.14
N ALA A 131 -8.29 2.96 8.06
CA ALA A 131 -9.69 2.64 7.82
C ALA A 131 -10.66 2.97 8.98
N ASN A 132 -10.16 3.35 10.17
CA ASN A 132 -10.96 3.82 11.32
C ASN A 132 -10.11 4.55 12.38
N ARG A 133 -10.79 5.09 13.40
CA ARG A 133 -10.21 5.91 14.48
C ARG A 133 -9.45 5.07 15.50
N GLU A 134 -9.90 3.86 15.78
CA GLU A 134 -9.28 2.94 16.74
C GLU A 134 -7.85 2.57 16.32
N ARG A 135 -7.62 2.37 15.01
CA ARG A 135 -6.27 2.17 14.44
C ARG A 135 -5.38 3.41 14.63
N ARG A 136 -5.91 4.61 14.34
CA ARG A 136 -5.21 5.89 14.57
C ARG A 136 -4.79 6.02 16.03
N ASP A 137 -5.69 5.76 16.96
CA ASP A 137 -5.48 5.96 18.39
C ASP A 137 -4.43 4.98 18.95
N LEU A 138 -4.44 3.73 18.48
CA LEU A 138 -3.42 2.74 18.79
C LEU A 138 -2.01 3.19 18.33
N VAL A 139 -1.90 3.75 17.13
CA VAL A 139 -0.63 4.25 16.57
C VAL A 139 -0.20 5.57 17.21
N ALA A 140 -1.14 6.44 17.57
CA ALA A 140 -0.89 7.64 18.36
C ALA A 140 -0.31 7.27 19.74
N ALA A 141 -0.89 6.26 20.42
CA ALA A 141 -0.40 5.76 21.69
C ALA A 141 1.02 5.16 21.59
N TRP A 142 1.37 4.44 20.51
CA TRP A 142 2.73 3.92 20.34
C TRP A 142 3.76 5.01 20.00
N SER A 143 3.34 6.06 19.29
CA SER A 143 4.21 7.14 18.82
C SER A 143 4.35 8.30 19.80
N GLY A 144 3.67 8.27 20.95
CA GLY A 144 3.56 9.41 21.85
C GLY A 144 2.91 10.64 21.18
N GLY A 145 2.00 10.40 20.23
CA GLY A 145 1.35 11.44 19.41
C GLY A 145 2.15 11.93 18.20
N SER A 146 3.46 11.64 18.09
CA SER A 146 4.35 12.24 17.07
C SER A 146 3.98 11.94 15.60
N VAL A 147 3.19 10.90 15.34
CA VAL A 147 2.73 10.53 13.99
C VAL A 147 1.36 11.15 13.64
N GLY A 148 0.63 11.73 14.62
CA GLY A 148 -0.78 12.11 14.51
C GLY A 148 -1.13 13.00 13.32
N GLU A 149 -0.36 14.07 13.05
CA GLU A 149 -0.61 15.01 11.94
C GLU A 149 -0.51 14.39 10.53
N ARG A 150 0.10 13.20 10.42
CA ARG A 150 0.27 12.48 9.15
C ARG A 150 -0.79 11.38 8.97
N VAL A 151 -1.60 11.10 9.98
CA VAL A 151 -2.63 10.06 9.93
C VAL A 151 -3.98 10.67 9.59
N ASP A 152 -4.44 10.39 8.38
CA ASP A 152 -5.81 10.67 7.96
C ASP A 152 -6.67 9.42 8.20
N VAL A 153 -7.86 9.60 8.77
CA VAL A 153 -8.84 8.51 8.93
C VAL A 153 -9.85 8.60 7.80
N LEU A 154 -9.95 7.53 7.02
CA LEU A 154 -10.97 7.38 5.98
C LEU A 154 -11.78 6.14 6.33
N GLU A 155 -12.96 6.34 6.89
CA GLU A 155 -13.84 5.25 7.32
C GLU A 155 -14.31 4.46 6.10
N ASN A 156 -14.12 3.13 6.13
CA ASN A 156 -14.46 2.23 5.02
C ASN A 156 -15.98 1.98 4.94
N LEU A 157 -16.70 2.99 4.45
CA LEU A 157 -18.13 2.93 4.21
C LEU A 157 -18.44 2.18 2.90
N PRO A 158 -19.51 1.38 2.84
CA PRO A 158 -19.95 0.76 1.59
C PRO A 158 -20.37 1.86 0.60
N ASP A 159 -20.06 1.67 -0.68
CA ASP A 159 -20.62 2.53 -1.72
C ASP A 159 -22.14 2.28 -1.89
N SER A 160 -22.81 3.20 -2.58
CA SER A 160 -24.26 3.15 -2.77
C SER A 160 -24.74 1.96 -3.61
N GLN A 161 -23.88 1.32 -4.41
CA GLN A 161 -24.22 0.11 -5.16
C GLN A 161 -24.12 -1.11 -4.24
N PHE A 162 -23.05 -1.23 -3.47
CA PHE A 162 -22.86 -2.28 -2.47
C PHE A 162 -23.98 -2.26 -1.42
N ALA A 163 -24.40 -1.07 -0.98
CA ALA A 163 -25.53 -0.89 -0.05
C ALA A 163 -26.90 -1.34 -0.61
N THR A 164 -27.01 -1.60 -1.91
CA THR A 164 -28.24 -2.14 -2.56
C THR A 164 -28.17 -3.64 -2.84
N LEU A 165 -27.06 -4.32 -2.53
CA LEU A 165 -26.97 -5.77 -2.66
C LEU A 165 -27.82 -6.46 -1.57
N PRO A 166 -28.54 -7.56 -1.89
CA PRO A 166 -29.25 -8.34 -0.90
C PRO A 166 -28.27 -9.00 0.09
N VAL A 167 -28.68 -9.04 1.36
CA VAL A 167 -27.96 -9.64 2.49
C VAL A 167 -28.22 -11.14 2.58
#